data_AF-A0A7X3ZJ16-F1
#
_entry.id   AF-A0A7X3ZJ16-F1
#
_cell.length_a   1.000
_cell.length_b   1.000
_cell.length_c   1.000
_cell.angle_alpha   90.00
_cell.angle_beta   90.00
_cell.angle_gamma   90.00
#
_symmetry.space_group_name_H-M   'P 1'
#
loop_
_entity.id
_entity.type
_entity.pdbx_description
1 polymer ?
#
loop_
_entity_poly.entity_id
_entity_poly.type
_entity_poly.pdbx_seq_one_letter_code
_entity_poly.pdbx_strand_id
1 'polypeptide(L)' 'MEEKVDEWLNAGCAMVWVMNPRRETTVEMYRSPDDIIVLRGEDILDGGDVIEGFQCPVRDLFV' A
#
# COMPACT_ATOMS: atom_id res chain seq x y z
N MET A 1 -4.91 8.20 -9.79
CA MET A 1 -4.48 7.36 -8.65
C MET A 1 -3.22 7.98 -8.08
N GLU A 2 -2.19 8.12 -8.91
CA GLU A 2 -0.96 8.88 -8.64
C GLU A 2 -1.22 10.27 -8.07
N GLU A 3 -2.09 11.09 -8.67
CA GLU A 3 -2.41 12.45 -8.16
C GLU A 3 -2.83 12.50 -6.68
N LYS A 4 -3.62 11.51 -6.21
CA LYS A 4 -4.05 11.45 -4.80
C LYS A 4 -2.98 10.90 -3.87
N VAL A 5 -2.18 9.96 -4.37
CA VAL A 5 -1.04 9.44 -3.63
C VAL A 5 -0.05 10.56 -3.37
N ASP A 6 0.27 11.34 -4.41
CA ASP A 6 1.14 12.50 -4.31
C ASP A 6 0.57 13.55 -3.36
N GLU A 7 -0.74 13.85 -3.44
CA GLU A 7 -1.38 14.80 -2.53
C GLU A 7 -1.22 14.38 -1.07
N TRP A 8 -1.48 13.11 -0.73
CA TRP A 8 -1.39 12.62 0.65
C TRP A 8 0.07 12.53 1.15
N LEU A 9 0.99 12.08 0.31
CA LEU A 9 2.42 12.05 0.67
C LEU A 9 2.95 13.48 0.88
N ASN A 10 2.60 14.43 0.02
CA ASN A 10 2.96 15.84 0.17
C ASN A 10 2.28 16.50 1.39
N ALA A 11 1.12 16.00 1.81
CA ALA A 11 0.46 16.43 3.05
C ALA A 11 1.11 15.86 4.32
N GLY A 12 2.16 15.02 4.20
CA GLY A 12 2.93 14.49 5.32
C GLY A 12 2.55 13.07 5.74
N CYS A 13 1.76 12.33 4.95
CA CYS A 13 1.55 10.91 5.19
C CYS A 13 2.87 10.14 5.01
N ALA A 14 3.20 9.30 5.97
CA ALA A 14 4.41 8.46 5.91
C ALA A 14 4.31 7.32 4.89
N MET A 15 3.09 6.87 4.58
CA MET A 15 2.82 5.76 3.69
C MET A 15 1.41 5.82 3.14
N VAL A 16 1.22 5.40 1.89
CA VAL A 16 -0.10 5.25 1.26
C VAL A 16 -0.23 3.84 0.69
N TRP A 17 -1.33 3.16 1.02
CA TRP A 17 -1.69 1.88 0.41
C TRP A 17 -2.82 2.09 -0.59
N VAL A 18 -2.61 1.59 -1.80
CA VAL A 18 -3.59 1.65 -2.87
C VAL A 18 -4.01 0.24 -3.24
N MET A 19 -5.27 -0.07 -2.96
CA MET A 19 -5.89 -1.35 -3.30
C MET A 19 -6.67 -1.17 -4.60
N ASN A 20 -6.33 -1.94 -5.64
CA ASN A 20 -7.06 -1.94 -6.89
C ASN A 20 -7.97 -3.18 -6.98
N PRO A 21 -9.27 -3.06 -6.64
CA PRO A 21 -10.17 -4.21 -6.63
C PRO A 21 -10.41 -4.80 -8.02
N ARG A 22 -10.11 -4.09 -9.12
CA ARG A 22 -10.19 -4.68 -10.48
C ARG A 22 -9.03 -5.63 -10.79
N ARG A 23 -7.93 -5.51 -10.05
CA ARG A 23 -6.78 -6.41 -10.15
C ARG A 23 -6.78 -7.47 -9.04
N GLU A 24 -7.81 -7.46 -8.17
CA GLU A 24 -8.24 -8.41 -7.11
C GLU A 24 -7.18 -9.00 -6.17
N THR A 25 -5.90 -8.76 -6.42
CA THR A 25 -4.79 -9.53 -5.86
C THR A 25 -3.53 -8.67 -5.74
N THR A 26 -3.65 -7.34 -5.91
CA THR A 26 -2.51 -6.42 -5.88
C THR A 26 -2.79 -5.20 -5.02
N VAL A 27 -1.80 -4.88 -4.18
CA VAL A 27 -1.75 -3.67 -3.36
C VAL A 27 -0.46 -2.94 -3.69
N GLU A 28 -0.56 -1.65 -3.96
CA GLU A 28 0.57 -0.77 -4.22
C GLU A 28 0.85 0.04 -2.96
N MET A 29 2.03 -0.12 -2.38
CA MET A 29 2.50 0.61 -1.21
C MET A 29 3.47 1.70 -1.65
N TYR A 30 3.16 2.94 -1.28
CA TYR A 30 3.95 4.11 -1.60
C TYR A 30 4.55 4.70 -0.32
N ARG A 31 5.87 4.89 -0.32
CA ARG A 31 6.59 5.66 0.71
C ARG A 31 7.08 7.01 0.19
N SER A 32 7.25 7.12 -1.12
CA SER A 32 7.41 8.37 -1.86
C SER A 32 6.80 8.20 -3.25
N PRO A 33 6.61 9.28 -4.03
CA PRO A 33 6.09 9.18 -5.41
C PRO A 33 6.89 8.22 -6.29
N ASP A 34 8.19 8.09 -6.03
CA ASP A 34 9.12 7.27 -6.82
C ASP A 34 9.44 5.91 -6.15
N ASP A 35 9.01 5.70 -4.90
CA ASP A 35 9.24 4.46 -4.15
C ASP A 35 7.93 3.68 -3.97
N ILE A 36 7.71 2.77 -4.94
CA ILE A 36 6.49 1.99 -5.09
C ILE A 36 6.82 0.50 -4.96
N ILE A 37 6.19 -0.15 -3.99
CA ILE A 37 6.26 -1.59 -3.79
C ILE A 37 4.91 -2.21 -4.15
N VAL A 38 4.92 -3.14 -5.10
CA VAL A 38 3.73 -3.88 -5.52
C VAL A 38 3.70 -5.22 -4.82
N LEU A 39 2.71 -5.41 -3.93
CA LEU A 39 2.47 -6.64 -3.19
C LEU A 39 1.32 -7.42 -3.83
N ARG A 40 1.45 -8.74 -3.88
CA ARG A 40 0.51 -9.69 -4.48
C ARG A 40 -0.04 -10.65 -3.44
N GLY A 41 -1.07 -11.43 -3.80
CA GLY A 41 -1.84 -12.25 -2.85
C GLY A 41 -1.05 -13.18 -1.90
N GLU A 42 0.18 -13.60 -2.20
CA GLU A 42 1.02 -14.38 -1.28
C GLU A 42 1.93 -13.52 -0.39
N ASP A 43 2.11 -12.26 -0.75
CA ASP A 43 2.93 -11.30 -0.04
C ASP A 43 2.21 -10.80 1.23
N ILE A 44 3.01 -10.28 2.16
CA ILE A 44 2.54 -9.66 3.39
C ILE A 44 2.56 -8.15 3.20
N LEU A 45 1.42 -7.52 3.45
CA LEU A 45 1.32 -6.08 3.67
C LEU A 45 1.82 -5.76 5.07
N ASP A 46 2.95 -5.08 5.15
CA ASP A 46 3.53 -4.61 6.42
C ASP A 46 3.20 -3.15 6.69
N GLY A 47 3.06 -2.82 7.97
CA GLY A 47 2.87 -1.44 8.46
C GLY A 47 4.14 -0.57 8.41
N GLY A 48 5.28 -1.14 8.04
CA GLY A 48 6.60 -0.55 8.20
C GLY A 48 6.80 0.04 9.60
N ASP A 49 7.41 1.22 9.63
CA ASP A 49 7.60 2.00 10.85
C ASP A 49 6.34 2.82 11.24
N VAL A 50 5.27 2.77 10.44
CA VAL A 50 4.02 3.50 10.69
C VAL A 50 3.12 2.74 11.66
N ILE A 51 3.05 1.42 11.51
CA ILE A 51 2.27 0.53 12.38
C ILE A 51 3.15 -0.65 12.77
N GLU A 52 3.87 -0.51 13.89
CA GLU A 52 4.82 -1.51 14.36
C GLU A 52 4.14 -2.87 14.57
N GLY A 53 4.73 -3.93 13.99
CA GLY A 53 4.24 -5.30 14.10
C GLY A 53 3.01 -5.64 13.25
N PHE A 54 2.46 -4.70 12.48
CA PHE A 54 1.34 -5.00 11.59
C PHE A 54 1.79 -5.87 10.41
N GLN A 55 1.09 -6.98 10.22
CA GLN A 55 1.27 -7.89 9.10
C GLN A 55 -0.09 -8.44 8.66
N CYS A 56 -0.39 -8.36 7.37
CA CYS A 56 -1.62 -8.91 6.79
C CYS A 56 -1.33 -9.55 5.42
N PRO A 57 -1.71 -10.81 5.18
CA PRO A 57 -1.64 -11.40 3.85
C PRO A 57 -2.49 -10.59 2.86
N VAL A 58 -1.92 -10.22 1.71
CA VAL A 58 -2.63 -9.39 0.72
C VAL A 58 -3.94 -10.03 0.26
N ARG A 59 -3.97 -11.37 0.14
CA ARG A 59 -5.19 -12.11 -0.21
C ARG A 59 -6.37 -11.90 0.74
N ASP A 60 -6.12 -11.59 2.01
CA ASP A 60 -7.17 -11.42 3.02
C ASP A 60 -7.87 -10.05 2.90
N LEU A 61 -7.32 -9.14 2.09
CA LEU A 61 -7.87 -7.80 1.85
C LEU A 61 -8.96 -7.78 0.76
N PHE A 62 -9.13 -8.88 0.03
CA PHE A 62 -10.08 -9.02 -1.06
C PHE A 62 -11.09 -10.13 -0.71
N VAL A 63 -12.39 -9.83 -0.80
CA VAL A 63 -13.51 -10.70 -0.41
C VAL A 63 -14.39 -11.04 -1.60
#